data_AF-A0AAD2JML9-F1
#
_entry.id   AF-A0AAD2JML9-F1
#
_cell.length_a   1.000
_cell.length_b   1.000
_cell.length_c   1.000
_cell.angle_alpha   90.00
_cell.angle_beta   90.00
_cell.angle_gamma   90.00
#
_symmetry.space_group_name_H-M   'P 1'
#
loop_
_entity.id
_entity.type
_entity.pdbx_description
1 polymer ?
#
loop_
_entity_poly.entity_id
_entity_poly.type
_entity_poly.pdbx_seq_one_letter_code
_entity_poly.pdbx_strand_id
1 'polypeptide(L)'
;MASCTISTGETEYDGKAFVLHSDSGTSRVACGLLGPAGAMVDGGGDPPDAECSQLQSVPTSHHALHPFQVSTLKFSGSVVVFADTSDGTTVGYGGHVMGLEPGLLASDCPATNGCGVHIHSGMGCEDSAAQGGHYFADPIMTDPWITAQYSSDAEGSTTFGASLEMGTVDLEGRAFVVHAEDGSRVGCGILSKVESHLGAGLASLGDSSAMGSVTALPVADTDLICYMGYAMNLEPDLSAFYAPHQGPNCTATNGCGTHVHAGTSCDSTETQMGHYGL
;
A
#
# COMPACT_ATOMS: atom_id res chain seq x y z
N MET A 1 6.35 -3.25 -4.93
CA MET A 1 6.08 -3.59 -3.52
C MET A 1 4.92 -2.73 -3.03
N ALA A 2 3.83 -3.34 -2.56
CA ALA A 2 2.72 -2.64 -1.92
C ALA A 2 2.59 -3.17 -0.48
N SER A 3 2.36 -2.28 0.48
CA SER A 3 2.06 -2.62 1.87
C SER A 3 1.02 -1.62 2.34
N CYS A 4 -0.16 -2.12 2.69
CA CYS A 4 -1.34 -1.28 2.76
C CYS A 4 -2.05 -1.17 4.10
N THR A 5 -1.39 -1.58 5.18
CA THR A 5 -1.87 -1.24 6.53
C THR A 5 -0.77 -1.40 7.57
N ILE A 6 -0.13 -0.28 7.92
CA ILE A 6 0.67 -0.17 9.14
C ILE A 6 -0.07 0.80 10.07
N SER A 7 -0.52 0.31 11.22
CA SER A 7 -0.96 1.17 12.33
C SER A 7 0.29 1.77 12.96
N THR A 8 0.36 3.09 12.97
CA THR A 8 1.52 3.81 13.51
C THR A 8 1.20 4.55 14.81
N GLY A 9 -0.06 4.58 15.26
CA GLY A 9 -0.47 5.41 16.39
C GLY A 9 -0.30 6.92 16.13
N GLU A 10 -0.08 7.32 14.89
CA GLU A 10 0.19 8.69 14.45
C GLU A 10 -0.70 9.05 13.27
N THR A 11 -0.88 10.35 13.01
CA THR A 11 -1.69 10.85 11.89
C THR A 11 -0.94 11.83 10.98
N GLU A 12 0.30 12.19 11.35
CA GLU A 12 1.17 13.09 10.58
C GLU A 12 2.41 12.35 10.07
N TYR A 13 2.47 12.21 8.75
CA TYR A 13 3.50 11.44 8.06
C TYR A 13 4.41 12.27 7.16
N ASP A 14 4.09 13.57 6.98
CA ASP A 14 4.97 14.49 6.26
C ASP A 14 6.30 14.65 7.02
N GLY A 15 7.40 14.66 6.29
CA GLY A 15 8.76 14.67 6.80
C GLY A 15 9.25 13.36 7.42
N LYS A 16 8.43 12.30 7.49
CA LYS A 16 8.84 11.02 8.12
C LYS A 16 9.76 10.21 7.21
N ALA A 17 10.75 9.56 7.82
CA ALA A 17 11.66 8.67 7.11
C ALA A 17 10.95 7.39 6.66
N PHE A 18 11.03 7.08 5.37
CA PHE A 18 10.67 5.80 4.78
C PHE A 18 11.95 5.01 4.52
N VAL A 19 12.01 3.77 5.01
CA VAL A 19 13.24 2.97 5.04
C VAL A 19 13.02 1.59 4.40
N LEU A 20 13.97 1.18 3.58
CA LEU A 20 14.14 -0.20 3.13
C LEU A 20 15.16 -0.92 4.03
N HIS A 21 14.82 -2.13 4.47
CA HIS A 21 15.69 -3.00 5.26
C HIS A 21 16.27 -4.13 4.40
N SER A 22 17.47 -4.61 4.77
CA SER A 22 18.05 -5.83 4.19
C SER A 22 17.35 -7.09 4.71
N ASP A 23 17.73 -8.25 4.17
CA ASP A 23 17.35 -9.59 4.66
C ASP A 23 17.54 -9.81 6.18
N SER A 24 18.56 -9.19 6.76
CA SER A 24 18.91 -9.27 8.18
C SER A 24 17.92 -8.56 9.11
N GLY A 25 17.07 -7.69 8.57
CA GLY A 25 16.06 -6.92 9.30
C GLY A 25 16.59 -5.87 10.28
N THR A 26 17.91 -5.74 10.41
CA THR A 26 18.58 -4.76 11.28
C THR A 26 19.34 -3.70 10.48
N SER A 27 19.82 -4.06 9.29
CA SER A 27 20.48 -3.14 8.37
C SER A 27 19.47 -2.39 7.51
N ARG A 28 19.63 -1.07 7.43
CA ARG A 28 18.84 -0.17 6.57
C ARG A 28 19.65 0.11 5.31
N VAL A 29 19.04 -0.15 4.15
CA VAL A 29 19.76 -0.15 2.86
C VAL A 29 19.40 1.03 1.97
N ALA A 30 18.27 1.69 2.21
CA ALA A 30 17.89 2.93 1.55
C ALA A 30 16.88 3.73 2.37
N CYS A 31 16.84 5.05 2.19
CA CYS A 31 15.93 5.96 2.90
C CYS A 31 15.50 7.15 2.03
N GLY A 32 14.32 7.69 2.31
CA GLY A 32 13.84 8.98 1.82
C GLY A 32 12.79 9.56 2.77
N LEU A 33 12.56 10.87 2.71
CA LEU A 33 11.54 11.53 3.53
C LEU A 33 10.23 11.62 2.75
N LEU A 34 9.13 11.19 3.38
CA LEU A 34 7.78 11.39 2.85
C LEU A 34 7.48 12.88 2.81
N GLY A 35 6.98 13.38 1.69
CA GLY A 35 6.49 14.75 1.58
C GLY A 35 5.41 14.88 0.51
N PRO A 36 4.75 16.05 0.39
CA PRO A 36 3.71 16.27 -0.60
C PRO A 36 4.19 15.96 -2.02
N ALA A 37 3.40 15.21 -2.78
CA ALA A 37 3.72 14.88 -4.16
C ALA A 37 3.93 16.15 -5.00
N GLY A 38 5.14 16.32 -5.54
CA GLY A 38 5.56 17.53 -6.27
C GLY A 38 6.45 18.49 -5.45
N ALA A 39 6.50 18.33 -4.13
CA ALA A 39 7.46 18.99 -3.25
C ALA A 39 8.71 18.11 -3.03
N MET A 40 9.07 17.27 -4.01
CA MET A 40 10.39 16.63 -4.06
C MET A 40 11.41 17.76 -4.17
N VAL A 41 11.80 18.28 -3.02
CA VAL A 41 12.73 19.39 -2.85
C VAL A 41 14.02 18.91 -3.49
N ASP A 42 14.32 19.44 -4.68
CA ASP A 42 15.69 19.75 -5.05
C ASP A 42 16.28 20.39 -3.79
N GLY A 43 17.16 19.70 -3.07
CA GLY A 43 17.54 19.92 -1.67
C GLY A 43 18.09 21.32 -1.37
N GLY A 44 17.25 22.34 -1.52
CA GLY A 44 17.57 23.76 -1.58
C GLY A 44 17.39 24.47 -0.25
N GLY A 45 17.43 23.72 0.85
CA GLY A 45 17.81 24.24 2.15
C GLY A 45 19.17 23.65 2.47
N ASP A 46 20.23 24.42 2.19
CA ASP A 46 21.64 24.07 2.39
C ASP A 46 21.85 23.35 3.75
N PRO A 47 22.04 22.01 3.78
CA PRO A 47 22.46 21.31 4.97
C PRO A 47 23.98 21.53 5.11
N PRO A 48 24.52 21.72 6.32
CA PRO A 48 25.95 21.74 6.49
C PRO A 48 26.47 20.34 6.11
N ASP A 49 27.45 20.32 5.20
CA ASP A 49 28.36 19.22 4.92
C ASP A 49 27.94 18.23 3.80
N ALA A 50 28.13 18.72 2.56
CA ALA A 50 28.74 18.12 1.35
C ALA A 50 28.55 16.65 0.91
N GLU A 51 28.14 15.69 1.74
CA GLU A 51 27.99 14.27 1.33
C GLU A 51 26.55 13.94 0.87
N CYS A 52 25.54 14.69 1.32
CA CYS A 52 24.14 14.49 0.94
C CYS A 52 23.76 15.13 -0.43
N SER A 53 24.63 16.00 -0.98
CA SER A 53 24.41 16.68 -2.27
C SER A 53 24.54 15.79 -3.51
N GLN A 54 25.02 14.54 -3.34
CA GLN A 54 25.18 13.56 -4.42
C GLN A 54 23.96 12.65 -4.59
N LEU A 55 22.87 12.90 -3.85
CA LEU A 55 21.58 12.25 -4.03
C LEU A 55 20.97 12.69 -5.37
N GLN A 56 21.48 12.12 -6.46
CA GLN A 56 20.98 12.33 -7.80
C GLN A 56 19.47 12.09 -7.80
N SER A 57 18.74 13.10 -8.25
CA SER A 57 17.32 13.07 -8.54
C SER A 57 16.94 11.77 -9.26
N VAL A 58 16.40 10.79 -8.52
CA VAL A 58 15.79 9.62 -9.14
C VAL A 58 14.54 10.15 -9.85
N PRO A 59 14.40 9.98 -11.18
CA PRO A 59 13.26 10.52 -11.89
C PRO A 59 11.98 9.91 -11.33
N THR A 60 11.15 10.72 -10.70
CA THR A 60 9.77 10.39 -10.30
C THR A 60 8.87 10.08 -11.51
N SER A 61 9.40 10.21 -12.72
CA SER A 61 8.67 10.13 -13.99
C SER A 61 8.39 8.71 -14.51
N HIS A 62 8.66 7.64 -13.75
CA HIS A 62 8.49 6.27 -14.28
C HIS A 62 7.37 5.44 -13.64
N HIS A 63 6.73 5.90 -12.55
CA HIS A 63 5.58 5.22 -11.93
C HIS A 63 4.59 6.26 -11.40
N ALA A 64 3.49 6.52 -12.12
CA ALA A 64 2.44 7.42 -11.62
C ALA A 64 1.44 6.60 -10.81
N LEU A 65 1.71 6.45 -9.51
CA LEU A 65 0.78 5.80 -8.60
C LEU A 65 -0.34 6.78 -8.26
N HIS A 66 -1.57 6.46 -8.68
CA HIS A 66 -2.74 7.28 -8.40
C HIS A 66 -3.58 6.65 -7.28
N PRO A 67 -3.69 7.29 -6.10
CA PRO A 67 -4.54 6.78 -5.05
C PRO A 67 -6.02 7.01 -5.37
N PHE A 68 -6.89 6.08 -4.95
CA PHE A 68 -8.34 6.24 -4.90
C PHE A 68 -8.87 5.97 -3.49
N GLN A 69 -9.96 6.63 -3.08
CA GLN A 69 -10.62 6.39 -1.79
C GLN A 69 -12.13 6.17 -1.89
N VAL A 70 -12.70 5.52 -0.86
CA VAL A 70 -14.13 5.18 -0.75
C VAL A 70 -14.60 5.07 0.70
N SER A 71 -15.81 5.57 1.00
CA SER A 71 -16.56 5.33 2.25
C SER A 71 -17.86 4.58 1.98
N THR A 72 -18.17 3.51 2.72
CA THR A 72 -19.41 2.72 2.51
C THR A 72 -20.55 3.13 3.46
N LEU A 73 -21.82 2.97 3.05
CA LEU A 73 -22.97 3.48 3.82
C LEU A 73 -23.57 2.48 4.83
N LYS A 74 -23.19 1.19 4.78
CA LYS A 74 -23.61 0.17 5.77
C LYS A 74 -22.52 -0.18 6.79
N PHE A 75 -21.25 0.10 6.46
CA PHE A 75 -20.09 -0.11 7.31
C PHE A 75 -19.22 1.15 7.30
N SER A 76 -18.59 1.47 8.42
CA SER A 76 -17.60 2.53 8.48
C SER A 76 -16.26 1.96 8.03
N GLY A 77 -15.65 2.54 7.02
CA GLY A 77 -14.38 2.06 6.49
C GLY A 77 -13.88 2.91 5.34
N SER A 78 -12.58 2.80 5.10
CA SER A 78 -11.83 3.54 4.08
C SER A 78 -10.90 2.58 3.37
N VAL A 79 -10.86 2.65 2.05
CA VAL A 79 -9.92 1.88 1.22
C VAL A 79 -9.07 2.85 0.43
N VAL A 80 -7.78 2.53 0.30
CA VAL A 80 -6.84 3.19 -0.59
C VAL A 80 -6.44 2.21 -1.69
N VAL A 81 -6.51 2.65 -2.94
CA VAL A 81 -6.07 1.87 -4.11
C VAL A 81 -5.03 2.66 -4.89
N PHE A 82 -3.87 2.08 -5.13
CA PHE A 82 -2.83 2.58 -6.02
C PHE A 82 -2.90 1.86 -7.36
N ALA A 83 -3.04 2.63 -8.43
CA ALA A 83 -2.87 2.18 -9.81
C ALA A 83 -1.39 2.26 -10.23
N ASP A 84 -0.77 1.16 -10.64
CA ASP A 84 0.54 1.20 -11.28
C ASP A 84 0.41 1.53 -12.76
N THR A 85 0.63 2.78 -13.13
CA THR A 85 0.54 3.19 -14.54
C THR A 85 1.78 2.82 -15.35
N SER A 86 2.84 2.29 -14.75
CA SER A 86 4.06 1.94 -15.50
C SER A 86 3.85 0.67 -16.31
N ASP A 87 3.20 -0.32 -15.71
CA ASP A 87 2.73 -1.54 -16.40
C ASP A 87 1.30 -1.39 -16.90
N GLY A 88 0.50 -0.52 -16.27
CA GLY A 88 -0.90 -0.27 -16.63
C GLY A 88 -1.83 -1.44 -16.30
N THR A 89 -1.36 -2.42 -15.54
CA THR A 89 -2.08 -3.66 -15.24
C THR A 89 -2.14 -3.99 -13.76
N THR A 90 -1.23 -3.46 -12.94
CA THR A 90 -1.12 -3.78 -11.52
C THR A 90 -1.83 -2.77 -10.63
N VAL A 91 -2.53 -3.28 -9.62
CA VAL A 91 -3.07 -2.47 -8.52
C VAL A 91 -2.58 -2.99 -7.18
N GLY A 92 -2.20 -2.06 -6.30
CA GLY A 92 -1.96 -2.33 -4.88
C GLY A 92 -3.03 -1.62 -4.07
N TYR A 93 -3.65 -2.27 -3.10
CA TYR A 93 -4.68 -1.63 -2.29
C TYR A 93 -4.72 -2.17 -0.88
N GLY A 94 -5.39 -1.43 -0.01
CA GLY A 94 -5.79 -1.91 1.29
C GLY A 94 -6.56 -0.85 2.06
N GLY A 95 -6.91 -1.17 3.28
CA GLY A 95 -7.78 -0.31 4.07
C GLY A 95 -8.33 -1.00 5.29
N HIS A 96 -9.38 -0.40 5.83
CA HIS A 96 -10.02 -0.84 7.05
C HIS A 96 -11.54 -0.77 6.91
N VAL A 97 -12.22 -1.77 7.49
CA VAL A 97 -13.68 -1.83 7.54
C VAL A 97 -14.11 -2.29 8.94
N MET A 98 -15.14 -1.64 9.47
CA MET A 98 -15.78 -1.96 10.76
C MET A 98 -17.24 -2.34 10.60
N GLY A 99 -17.76 -3.06 11.59
CA GLY A 99 -19.16 -3.45 11.66
C GLY A 99 -19.49 -4.73 10.90
N LEU A 100 -18.45 -5.46 10.47
CA LEU A 100 -18.56 -6.77 9.85
C LEU A 100 -19.07 -7.82 10.85
N GLU A 101 -19.40 -9.00 10.35
CA GLU A 101 -19.62 -10.15 11.24
C GLU A 101 -18.33 -10.43 12.03
N PRO A 102 -18.40 -10.55 13.37
CA PRO A 102 -17.20 -10.78 14.19
C PRO A 102 -16.57 -12.16 14.04
N GLY A 103 -15.25 -12.21 14.07
CA GLY A 103 -14.47 -13.45 14.18
C GLY A 103 -14.45 -14.29 12.91
N LEU A 104 -14.68 -13.71 11.74
CA LEU A 104 -14.58 -14.42 10.45
C LEU A 104 -13.12 -14.73 10.14
N LEU A 105 -12.88 -15.95 9.67
CA LEU A 105 -11.60 -16.35 9.08
C LEU A 105 -11.79 -16.52 7.58
N ALA A 106 -10.98 -15.82 6.77
CA ALA A 106 -11.02 -15.92 5.31
C ALA A 106 -10.94 -17.38 4.81
N SER A 107 -10.21 -18.25 5.50
CA SER A 107 -10.09 -19.67 5.16
C SER A 107 -11.39 -20.47 5.29
N ASP A 108 -12.33 -19.96 6.07
CA ASP A 108 -13.54 -20.67 6.48
C ASP A 108 -14.78 -20.17 5.72
N CYS A 109 -14.62 -19.11 4.91
CA CYS A 109 -15.71 -18.52 4.12
C CYS A 109 -16.12 -19.50 2.98
N PRO A 110 -17.34 -20.06 3.01
CA PRO A 110 -17.71 -21.20 2.17
C PRO A 110 -18.15 -20.80 0.75
N ALA A 111 -18.53 -19.53 0.56
CA ALA A 111 -18.92 -19.01 -0.74
C ALA A 111 -17.67 -18.64 -1.56
N THR A 112 -17.74 -18.80 -2.89
CA THR A 112 -16.61 -18.48 -3.80
C THR A 112 -16.07 -17.05 -3.65
N ASN A 113 -16.92 -16.10 -3.25
CA ASN A 113 -16.56 -14.70 -3.01
C ASN A 113 -16.79 -14.30 -1.54
N GLY A 114 -16.91 -15.29 -0.65
CA GLY A 114 -17.14 -15.06 0.77
C GLY A 114 -15.99 -14.25 1.35
N CYS A 115 -16.30 -13.27 2.19
CA CYS A 115 -15.29 -12.44 2.85
C CYS A 115 -14.37 -11.69 1.85
N GLY A 116 -14.83 -11.47 0.62
CA GLY A 116 -14.08 -10.80 -0.44
C GLY A 116 -14.11 -9.28 -0.35
N VAL A 117 -13.04 -8.63 -0.79
CA VAL A 117 -12.89 -7.17 -0.91
C VAL A 117 -12.37 -6.81 -2.31
N HIS A 118 -13.27 -6.39 -3.20
CA HIS A 118 -13.02 -6.38 -4.64
C HIS A 118 -13.36 -5.05 -5.30
N ILE A 119 -12.64 -4.74 -6.38
CA ILE A 119 -13.09 -3.72 -7.34
C ILE A 119 -14.02 -4.40 -8.34
N HIS A 120 -15.17 -3.79 -8.57
CA HIS A 120 -16.17 -4.26 -9.51
C HIS A 120 -16.25 -3.36 -10.76
N SER A 121 -16.73 -3.94 -11.86
CA SER A 121 -16.76 -3.32 -13.18
C SER A 121 -17.82 -2.23 -13.31
N GLY A 122 -18.83 -2.24 -12.45
CA GLY A 122 -19.84 -1.20 -12.39
C GLY A 122 -19.35 0.08 -11.73
N MET A 123 -20.13 1.14 -11.89
CA MET A 123 -19.82 2.50 -11.42
C MET A 123 -20.89 3.03 -10.46
N GLY A 124 -21.69 2.14 -9.88
CA GLY A 124 -22.77 2.46 -8.94
C GLY A 124 -22.82 1.48 -7.78
N CYS A 125 -23.53 1.87 -6.72
CA CYS A 125 -23.67 1.09 -5.49
C CYS A 125 -25.11 0.73 -5.12
N GLU A 126 -26.08 1.14 -5.94
CA GLU A 126 -27.51 1.05 -5.67
C GLU A 126 -28.00 -0.40 -5.63
N ASP A 127 -27.50 -1.23 -6.55
CA ASP A 127 -27.85 -2.63 -6.67
C ASP A 127 -26.74 -3.45 -7.36
N SER A 128 -26.96 -4.76 -7.46
CA SER A 128 -25.98 -5.68 -8.03
C SER A 128 -25.72 -5.44 -9.51
N ALA A 129 -26.67 -4.87 -10.25
CA ALA A 129 -26.52 -4.55 -11.67
C ALA A 129 -25.66 -3.28 -11.85
N ALA A 130 -25.90 -2.24 -11.05
CA ALA A 130 -25.09 -1.02 -11.04
C ALA A 130 -23.65 -1.26 -10.59
N GLN A 131 -23.45 -2.20 -9.67
CA GLN A 131 -22.13 -2.64 -9.20
C GLN A 131 -21.41 -3.53 -10.21
N GLY A 132 -22.12 -4.32 -11.03
CA GLY A 132 -21.48 -5.25 -11.97
C GLY A 132 -20.78 -6.44 -11.30
N GLY A 133 -19.90 -7.11 -12.04
CA GLY A 133 -19.07 -8.24 -11.56
C GLY A 133 -17.65 -7.79 -11.16
N HIS A 134 -16.77 -8.73 -10.82
CA HIS A 134 -15.36 -8.42 -10.55
C HIS A 134 -14.70 -7.72 -11.74
N TYR A 135 -13.82 -6.75 -11.45
CA TYR A 135 -13.18 -5.94 -12.49
C TYR A 135 -11.78 -6.43 -12.83
N PHE A 136 -11.61 -6.92 -14.05
CA PHE A 136 -10.32 -7.26 -14.65
C PHE A 136 -10.48 -7.24 -16.18
N ALA A 137 -9.37 -7.12 -16.90
CA ALA A 137 -9.33 -6.98 -18.35
C ALA A 137 -8.20 -7.80 -18.99
N ASP A 138 -8.24 -7.94 -20.32
CA ASP A 138 -7.17 -8.57 -21.12
C ASP A 138 -5.78 -7.99 -20.74
N PRO A 139 -4.74 -8.82 -20.55
CA PRO A 139 -4.67 -10.26 -20.86
C PRO A 139 -5.10 -11.19 -19.71
N ILE A 140 -5.66 -10.66 -18.62
CA ILE A 140 -6.08 -11.46 -17.47
C ILE A 140 -7.38 -12.19 -17.80
N MET A 141 -7.29 -13.51 -17.90
CA MET A 141 -8.42 -14.39 -18.27
C MET A 141 -9.02 -15.17 -17.09
N THR A 142 -8.30 -15.23 -15.98
CA THR A 142 -8.75 -15.86 -14.73
C THR A 142 -8.99 -14.77 -13.72
N ASP A 143 -10.10 -14.86 -12.99
CA ASP A 143 -10.49 -13.89 -11.98
C ASP A 143 -9.39 -13.70 -10.92
N PRO A 144 -8.71 -12.54 -10.87
CA PRO A 144 -7.61 -12.32 -9.94
C PRO A 144 -8.09 -12.07 -8.51
N TRP A 145 -9.40 -11.86 -8.30
CA TRP A 145 -9.96 -11.47 -7.00
C TRP A 145 -10.23 -12.67 -6.07
N ILE A 146 -10.08 -13.91 -6.53
CA ILE A 146 -10.42 -15.10 -5.74
C ILE A 146 -9.60 -15.22 -4.44
N THR A 147 -8.42 -14.62 -4.37
CA THR A 147 -7.57 -14.61 -3.17
C THR A 147 -7.69 -13.34 -2.34
N ALA A 148 -8.45 -12.35 -2.81
CA ALA A 148 -8.62 -11.04 -2.19
C ALA A 148 -9.70 -11.06 -1.09
N GLN A 149 -9.39 -11.74 0.02
CA GLN A 149 -10.31 -11.92 1.15
C GLN A 149 -9.82 -11.23 2.42
N TYR A 150 -10.73 -11.04 3.39
CA TYR A 150 -10.45 -10.52 4.72
C TYR A 150 -10.84 -11.51 5.82
N SER A 151 -10.20 -11.37 6.99
CA SER A 151 -10.65 -11.93 8.27
C SER A 151 -11.05 -10.79 9.19
N SER A 152 -12.05 -10.98 10.04
CA SER A 152 -12.48 -9.97 11.02
C SER A 152 -12.12 -10.38 12.46
N ASP A 153 -11.82 -9.38 13.29
CA ASP A 153 -11.60 -9.56 14.72
C ASP A 153 -12.93 -9.77 15.49
N ALA A 154 -12.83 -9.95 16.82
CA ALA A 154 -13.98 -10.18 17.68
C ALA A 154 -14.93 -8.96 17.79
N GLU A 155 -14.50 -7.81 17.30
CA GLU A 155 -15.25 -6.56 17.24
C GLU A 155 -15.89 -6.33 15.85
N GLY A 156 -15.67 -7.24 14.89
CA GLY A 156 -16.17 -7.09 13.52
C GLY A 156 -15.39 -6.04 12.72
N SER A 157 -14.11 -5.89 13.03
CA SER A 157 -13.18 -4.98 12.37
C SER A 157 -12.11 -5.77 11.59
N THR A 158 -11.61 -5.17 10.51
CA THR A 158 -10.54 -5.77 9.72
C THR A 158 -9.62 -4.70 9.14
N THR A 159 -8.36 -5.05 8.97
CA THR A 159 -7.43 -4.39 8.06
C THR A 159 -7.03 -5.37 6.99
N PHE A 160 -7.03 -4.96 5.73
CA PHE A 160 -6.65 -5.81 4.61
C PHE A 160 -5.75 -5.07 3.63
N GLY A 161 -5.03 -5.84 2.82
CA GLY A 161 -4.31 -5.32 1.67
C GLY A 161 -3.89 -6.43 0.73
N ALA A 162 -3.79 -6.09 -0.55
CA ALA A 162 -3.36 -7.00 -1.60
C ALA A 162 -2.70 -6.23 -2.76
N SER A 163 -1.94 -6.96 -3.57
CA SER A 163 -1.43 -6.50 -4.86
C SER A 163 -1.86 -7.51 -5.91
N LEU A 164 -2.53 -7.06 -6.96
CA LEU A 164 -3.12 -7.90 -7.98
C LEU A 164 -2.80 -7.35 -9.37
N GLU A 165 -2.50 -8.23 -10.31
CA GLU A 165 -2.51 -7.89 -11.73
C GLU A 165 -3.93 -8.10 -12.26
N MET A 166 -4.57 -7.01 -12.69
CA MET A 166 -5.95 -6.99 -13.16
C MET A 166 -6.05 -6.70 -14.67
N GLY A 167 -4.93 -6.45 -15.35
CA GLY A 167 -4.88 -6.15 -16.78
C GLY A 167 -5.35 -4.74 -17.15
N THR A 168 -5.68 -3.90 -16.17
CA THR A 168 -6.08 -2.50 -16.39
C THR A 168 -5.90 -1.67 -15.13
N VAL A 169 -5.79 -0.36 -15.26
CA VAL A 169 -5.76 0.58 -14.13
C VAL A 169 -6.83 1.69 -14.27
N ASP A 170 -7.88 1.44 -15.05
CA ASP A 170 -9.03 2.34 -15.21
C ASP A 170 -10.00 2.23 -14.02
N LEU A 171 -9.61 2.84 -12.90
CA LEU A 171 -10.27 2.68 -11.60
C LEU A 171 -11.28 3.78 -11.26
N GLU A 172 -11.20 4.94 -11.91
CA GLU A 172 -12.02 6.09 -11.53
C GLU A 172 -13.52 5.79 -11.71
N GLY A 173 -14.29 6.04 -10.66
CA GLY A 173 -15.73 5.80 -10.65
C GLY A 173 -16.11 4.33 -10.52
N ARG A 174 -15.17 3.37 -10.45
CA ARG A 174 -15.49 1.95 -10.23
C ARG A 174 -15.98 1.72 -8.80
N ALA A 175 -16.88 0.76 -8.64
CA ALA A 175 -17.37 0.34 -7.33
C ALA A 175 -16.32 -0.53 -6.61
N PHE A 176 -16.05 -0.25 -5.35
CA PHE A 176 -15.37 -1.17 -4.44
C PHE A 176 -16.41 -1.85 -3.55
N VAL A 177 -16.40 -3.18 -3.50
CA VAL A 177 -17.45 -4.00 -2.84
C VAL A 177 -16.83 -4.87 -1.75
N VAL A 178 -17.52 -4.94 -0.62
CA VAL A 178 -17.22 -5.85 0.50
C VAL A 178 -18.29 -6.94 0.54
N HIS A 179 -17.86 -8.20 0.58
CA HIS A 179 -18.71 -9.38 0.64
C HIS A 179 -18.76 -9.98 2.05
N ALA A 180 -19.92 -10.48 2.47
CA ALA A 180 -20.07 -11.26 3.70
C ALA A 180 -19.63 -12.71 3.50
N GLU A 181 -19.68 -13.52 4.57
CA GLU A 181 -19.32 -14.95 4.56
C GLU A 181 -20.08 -15.74 3.48
N ASP A 182 -21.36 -15.47 3.29
CA ASP A 182 -22.22 -16.12 2.30
C ASP A 182 -22.03 -15.60 0.85
N GLY A 183 -21.09 -14.66 0.65
CA GLY A 183 -20.81 -14.02 -0.63
C GLY A 183 -21.77 -12.90 -1.01
N SER A 184 -22.76 -12.58 -0.16
CA SER A 184 -23.64 -11.43 -0.38
C SER A 184 -22.87 -10.12 -0.26
N ARG A 185 -23.30 -9.10 -1.01
CA ARG A 185 -22.64 -7.79 -1.05
C ARG A 185 -23.18 -6.93 0.09
N VAL A 186 -22.32 -6.58 1.02
CA VAL A 186 -22.70 -5.92 2.26
C VAL A 186 -22.17 -4.50 2.37
N GLY A 187 -21.05 -4.19 1.69
CA GLY A 187 -20.48 -2.84 1.59
C GLY A 187 -20.24 -2.44 0.15
N CYS A 188 -20.41 -1.15 -0.16
CA CYS A 188 -20.05 -0.59 -1.45
C CYS A 188 -19.71 0.89 -1.31
N GLY A 189 -18.75 1.35 -2.11
CA GLY A 189 -18.67 2.75 -2.47
C GLY A 189 -17.86 2.96 -3.75
N ILE A 190 -17.75 4.22 -4.19
CA ILE A 190 -17.19 4.56 -5.49
C ILE A 190 -15.78 5.12 -5.34
N LEU A 191 -14.84 4.57 -6.10
CA LEU A 191 -13.46 5.02 -6.14
C LEU A 191 -13.36 6.41 -6.78
N SER A 192 -12.82 7.36 -6.03
CA SER A 192 -12.48 8.70 -6.54
C SER A 192 -10.99 8.96 -6.46
N LYS A 193 -10.43 9.62 -7.47
CA LYS A 193 -9.01 9.97 -7.52
C LYS A 193 -8.63 10.89 -6.35
N VAL A 194 -7.44 10.65 -5.81
CA VAL A 194 -6.85 11.47 -4.75
C VAL A 194 -5.81 12.41 -5.34
N GLU A 195 -6.02 13.71 -5.13
CA GLU A 195 -5.16 14.78 -5.67
C GLU A 195 -3.96 15.10 -4.76
N SER A 196 -4.02 14.77 -3.47
CA SER A 196 -2.96 15.02 -2.50
C SER A 196 -2.53 13.73 -1.82
N HIS A 197 -1.25 13.38 -1.99
CA HIS A 197 -0.63 12.20 -1.40
C HIS A 197 0.82 12.51 -1.03
N LEU A 198 1.41 11.61 -0.25
CA LEU A 198 2.82 11.68 0.10
C LEU A 198 3.65 10.83 -0.87
N GLY A 199 4.90 11.21 -1.07
CA GLY A 199 5.87 10.40 -1.79
C GLY A 199 7.29 10.63 -1.30
N ALA A 200 8.17 9.69 -1.61
CA ALA A 200 9.60 9.81 -1.36
C ALA A 200 10.41 9.08 -2.43
N GLY A 201 11.48 9.71 -2.91
CA GLY A 201 12.58 9.02 -3.57
C GLY A 201 13.49 8.40 -2.53
N LEU A 202 13.87 7.13 -2.72
CA LEU A 202 14.66 6.37 -1.77
C LEU A 202 16.09 6.23 -2.30
N ALA A 203 17.03 6.76 -1.55
CA ALA A 203 18.45 6.71 -1.87
C ALA A 203 19.18 5.68 -1.02
N SER A 204 20.25 5.12 -1.57
CA SER A 204 21.08 4.10 -0.91
C SER A 204 21.73 4.62 0.36
N LEU A 205 21.84 3.75 1.37
CA LEU A 205 22.57 4.02 2.61
C LEU A 205 23.83 3.14 2.71
N GLY A 206 24.91 3.71 3.25
CA GLY A 206 26.18 3.01 3.46
C GLY A 206 26.74 2.43 2.16
N ASP A 207 27.12 1.16 2.18
CA ASP A 207 27.70 0.44 1.04
C ASP A 207 26.63 -0.16 0.09
N SER A 208 25.35 0.10 0.35
CA SER A 208 24.26 -0.37 -0.51
C SER A 208 24.22 0.38 -1.84
N SER A 209 23.61 -0.24 -2.85
CA SER A 209 23.22 0.43 -4.11
C SER A 209 21.71 0.47 -4.31
N ALA A 210 20.95 0.02 -3.30
CA ALA A 210 19.49 -0.01 -3.32
C ALA A 210 18.92 1.40 -3.48
N MET A 211 17.94 1.54 -4.35
CA MET A 211 17.23 2.79 -4.57
C MET A 211 15.80 2.51 -4.96
N GLY A 212 14.92 3.49 -4.85
CA GLY A 212 13.50 3.28 -5.13
C GLY A 212 12.67 4.53 -5.09
N SER A 213 11.36 4.32 -5.13
CA SER A 213 10.36 5.37 -4.93
C SER A 213 9.15 4.77 -4.25
N VAL A 214 8.47 5.58 -3.44
CA VAL A 214 7.23 5.20 -2.77
C VAL A 214 6.21 6.34 -2.88
N THR A 215 4.96 5.96 -3.07
CA THR A 215 3.77 6.79 -2.92
C THR A 215 3.00 6.26 -1.71
N ALA A 216 2.62 7.14 -0.79
CA ALA A 216 1.94 6.80 0.44
C ALA A 216 0.71 7.68 0.62
N LEU A 217 -0.34 7.11 1.20
CA LEU A 217 -1.55 7.82 1.54
C LEU A 217 -2.05 7.39 2.92
N PRO A 218 -2.18 8.33 3.87
CA PRO A 218 -2.88 8.08 5.12
C PRO A 218 -4.34 7.68 4.86
N VAL A 219 -4.80 6.65 5.54
CA VAL A 219 -6.19 6.19 5.46
C VAL A 219 -7.03 7.07 6.38
N ALA A 220 -8.04 7.72 5.82
CA ALA A 220 -8.85 8.70 6.55
C ALA A 220 -9.46 8.10 7.84
N ASP A 221 -9.50 8.91 8.90
CA ASP A 221 -10.05 8.59 10.22
C ASP A 221 -9.36 7.40 10.93
N THR A 222 -8.13 7.06 10.54
CA THR A 222 -7.34 6.01 11.17
C THR A 222 -5.89 6.46 11.38
N ASP A 223 -5.13 5.68 12.13
CA ASP A 223 -3.67 5.76 12.24
C ASP A 223 -2.95 4.85 11.24
N LEU A 224 -3.65 4.47 10.17
CA LEU A 224 -3.14 3.60 9.11
C LEU A 224 -2.57 4.43 7.97
N ILE A 225 -1.45 3.96 7.43
CA ILE A 225 -0.90 4.43 6.16
C ILE A 225 -0.79 3.27 5.17
N CYS A 226 -1.22 3.49 3.93
CA CYS A 226 -1.07 2.54 2.82
C CYS A 226 -0.09 3.14 1.82
N TYR A 227 0.83 2.33 1.32
CA TYR A 227 1.83 2.78 0.35
C TYR A 227 2.16 1.71 -0.68
N MET A 228 2.56 2.19 -1.84
CA MET A 228 3.05 1.37 -2.95
C MET A 228 4.27 2.03 -3.56
N GLY A 229 5.21 1.21 -3.99
CA GLY A 229 6.47 1.68 -4.55
C GLY A 229 7.26 0.58 -5.22
N TYR A 230 8.43 0.95 -5.71
CA TYR A 230 9.39 0.02 -6.29
C TYR A 230 10.77 0.25 -5.68
N ALA A 231 11.60 -0.78 -5.72
CA ALA A 231 13.00 -0.69 -5.40
C ALA A 231 13.82 -1.48 -6.42
N MET A 232 15.03 -1.02 -6.67
CA MET A 232 15.98 -1.58 -7.63
C MET A 232 17.30 -1.82 -6.91
N ASN A 233 18.17 -2.63 -7.53
CA ASN A 233 19.48 -3.02 -6.99
C ASN A 233 19.38 -3.65 -5.58
N LEU A 234 18.27 -4.33 -5.32
CA LEU A 234 18.10 -5.16 -4.14
C LEU A 234 18.99 -6.40 -4.26
N GLU A 235 19.29 -7.02 -3.12
CA GLU A 235 19.94 -8.33 -3.12
C GLU A 235 19.07 -9.34 -3.91
N PRO A 236 19.67 -10.28 -4.65
CA PRO A 236 18.90 -11.29 -5.38
C PRO A 236 18.02 -12.11 -4.45
N ASP A 237 16.86 -12.53 -4.97
CA ASP A 237 15.92 -13.43 -4.30
C ASP A 237 15.33 -12.88 -2.97
N LEU A 238 15.34 -11.55 -2.77
CA LEU A 238 14.56 -10.93 -1.70
C LEU A 238 13.08 -10.92 -2.04
N SER A 239 12.27 -11.34 -1.07
CA SER A 239 10.82 -11.29 -1.15
C SER A 239 10.22 -10.75 0.15
N ALA A 240 9.45 -9.67 0.05
CA ALA A 240 8.72 -9.16 1.20
C ALA A 240 7.48 -10.02 1.51
N PHE A 241 7.07 -10.00 2.78
CA PHE A 241 6.02 -10.80 3.43
C PHE A 241 4.60 -10.70 2.80
N TYR A 242 4.36 -9.80 1.84
CA TYR A 242 3.09 -9.64 1.12
C TYR A 242 3.16 -9.96 -0.38
N ALA A 243 4.31 -10.41 -0.90
CA ALA A 243 4.37 -10.97 -2.24
C ALA A 243 3.98 -12.47 -2.20
N PRO A 244 3.21 -13.00 -3.17
CA PRO A 244 2.82 -14.41 -3.23
C PRO A 244 4.01 -15.39 -3.40
N HIS A 245 5.24 -14.89 -3.41
CA HIS A 245 6.47 -15.65 -3.46
C HIS A 245 7.27 -15.41 -2.18
N GLN A 246 7.12 -16.30 -1.20
CA GLN A 246 8.00 -16.39 -0.03
C GLN A 246 9.37 -16.94 -0.49
N GLY A 247 10.24 -16.05 -0.93
CA GLY A 247 11.66 -16.31 -1.06
C GLY A 247 12.29 -16.68 0.29
N PRO A 248 13.34 -17.54 0.29
CA PRO A 248 13.87 -18.17 1.50
C PRO A 248 14.69 -17.24 2.41
N ASN A 249 14.95 -16.00 1.99
CA ASN A 249 16.01 -15.17 2.57
C ASN A 249 15.54 -14.20 3.68
N CYS A 250 14.24 -13.90 3.76
CA CYS A 250 13.71 -12.86 4.66
C CYS A 250 13.14 -13.46 5.96
N THR A 251 14.00 -14.11 6.75
CA THR A 251 13.59 -14.83 7.97
C THR A 251 13.73 -14.01 9.26
N ALA A 252 14.44 -12.89 9.21
CA ALA A 252 14.60 -12.00 10.33
C ALA A 252 13.35 -11.13 10.55
N THR A 253 13.09 -10.75 11.80
CA THR A 253 12.09 -9.72 12.10
C THR A 253 12.45 -8.42 11.36
N ASN A 254 11.50 -7.88 10.59
CA ASN A 254 11.70 -6.74 9.69
C ASN A 254 12.66 -6.97 8.51
N GLY A 255 13.11 -8.21 8.29
CA GLY A 255 13.91 -8.60 7.14
C GLY A 255 13.16 -8.32 5.84
N CYS A 256 13.84 -7.68 4.88
CA CYS A 256 13.26 -7.27 3.59
C CYS A 256 12.05 -6.35 3.72
N GLY A 257 11.88 -5.73 4.89
CA GLY A 257 10.77 -4.87 5.21
C GLY A 257 10.92 -3.49 4.58
N THR A 258 9.79 -2.87 4.30
CA THR A 258 9.68 -1.44 4.02
C THR A 258 8.88 -0.84 5.15
N HIS A 259 9.34 0.28 5.70
CA HIS A 259 8.74 0.85 6.91
C HIS A 259 8.71 2.36 6.87
N VAL A 260 7.66 2.95 7.42
CA VAL A 260 7.65 4.33 7.87
C VAL A 260 8.21 4.35 9.29
N HIS A 261 9.25 5.14 9.52
CA HIS A 261 9.89 5.30 10.82
C HIS A 261 9.43 6.59 11.52
N ALA A 262 9.66 6.67 12.83
CA ALA A 262 9.30 7.83 13.66
C ALA A 262 10.13 9.09 13.36
N GLY A 263 11.35 8.91 12.86
CA GLY A 263 12.32 9.97 12.61
C GLY A 263 12.02 10.79 11.37
N THR A 264 12.76 11.89 11.25
CA THR A 264 12.57 12.94 10.24
C THR A 264 13.84 13.27 9.46
N SER A 265 14.85 12.41 9.54
CA SER A 265 16.10 12.52 8.79
C SER A 265 16.55 11.12 8.34
N CYS A 266 17.28 11.08 7.22
CA CYS A 266 17.90 9.86 6.69
C CYS A 266 19.38 9.73 7.05
N ASP A 267 19.95 10.66 7.82
CA ASP A 267 21.41 10.78 8.02
C ASP A 267 22.01 9.62 8.83
N SER A 268 21.26 9.09 9.80
CA SER A 268 21.71 7.97 10.63
C SER A 268 20.54 7.13 11.13
N THR A 269 20.85 5.94 11.64
CA THR A 269 19.84 5.08 12.29
C THR A 269 19.17 5.76 13.48
N GLU A 270 19.90 6.64 14.19
CA GLU A 270 19.40 7.42 15.32
C GLU A 270 18.40 8.49 14.88
N THR A 271 18.70 9.24 13.81
CA THR A 271 17.83 10.32 13.32
C THR A 271 16.62 9.80 12.55
N GLN A 272 16.76 8.63 11.93
CA GLN A 272 15.67 7.87 11.35
C GLN A 272 14.75 7.27 12.43
N MET A 273 15.25 7.07 13.66
CA MET A 273 14.53 6.43 14.79
C MET A 273 14.01 5.01 14.48
N GLY A 274 13.23 4.44 15.40
CA GLY A 274 12.63 3.10 15.28
C GLY A 274 11.29 3.08 14.54
N HIS A 275 10.68 1.90 14.50
CA HIS A 275 9.30 1.73 14.03
C HIS A 275 8.32 2.32 15.06
N TYR A 276 7.13 2.67 14.59
CA TYR A 276 6.05 3.07 15.47
C TYR A 276 5.55 1.87 16.30
N GLY A 277 5.30 2.08 17.59
CA GLY A 277 4.70 1.08 18.47
C GLY A 277 5.61 -0.04 18.98
N LEU A 278 6.95 0.11 18.91
CA LEU A 278 7.94 -0.80 19.52
C LEU A 278 8.78 -0.11 20.60
#